data_AF-A0A3A0D310-F1
#
_entry.id   AF-A0A3A0D310-F1
#
_cell.length_a   1.000
_cell.length_b   1.000
_cell.length_c   1.000
_cell.angle_alpha   90.00
_cell.angle_beta   90.00
_cell.angle_gamma   90.00
#
_symmetry.space_group_name_H-M   'P 1'
#
loop_
_entity.id
_entity.type
_entity.pdbx_description
1 polymer ?
#
loop_
_entity_poly.entity_id
_entity_poly.type
_entity_poly.pdbx_seq_one_letter_code
_entity_poly.pdbx_strand_id
1 'polypeptide(L)'
;MTVKNCVSFAGQVQLGSFAVQETNSWMSPLVVTAEDFLSLNPALSASPRYADGSLPEIEFMHLAAGSDLIDAGVDLGLPFKGKAPDLGAFESDFGTSVVENDFRPADFGLQQNYPNPFNPRTMIEFHLSRSGRVKLTVYNANGQLMATLLDGNLAKGSHTVAFEAGNLASGVYFYRIETSNFMQTKKMLLMR
;
A
#
# COMPACT_ATOMS: atom_id res chain seq x y z
N MET A 1 -28.59 -8.72 -16.74
CA MET A 1 -27.17 -9.09 -16.53
C MET A 1 -26.37 -7.79 -16.59
N THR A 2 -25.46 -7.59 -15.63
CA THR A 2 -24.63 -6.38 -15.56
C THR A 2 -23.17 -6.80 -15.62
N VAL A 3 -22.39 -6.17 -16.51
CA VAL A 3 -20.98 -6.49 -16.75
C VAL A 3 -20.18 -5.21 -16.62
N LYS A 4 -19.34 -5.12 -15.59
CA LYS A 4 -18.54 -3.93 -15.29
C LYS A 4 -17.12 -4.30 -14.95
N ASN A 5 -16.18 -3.41 -15.25
CA ASN A 5 -14.75 -3.54 -14.92
C ASN A 5 -14.11 -4.85 -15.42
N CYS A 6 -14.67 -5.46 -16.47
CA CYS A 6 -14.18 -6.74 -16.98
C CYS A 6 -13.09 -6.55 -18.03
N VAL A 7 -12.13 -7.47 -18.04
CA VAL A 7 -11.05 -7.53 -19.02
C VAL A 7 -11.24 -8.72 -19.95
N SER A 8 -11.04 -8.47 -21.24
CA SER A 8 -10.86 -9.49 -22.26
C SER A 8 -9.52 -9.28 -22.94
N PHE A 9 -8.69 -10.33 -22.98
CA PHE A 9 -7.40 -10.34 -23.67
C PHE A 9 -7.41 -11.45 -24.73
N ALA A 10 -6.96 -11.12 -25.95
CA ALA A 10 -6.88 -12.03 -27.09
C ALA A 10 -8.19 -12.79 -27.43
N GLY A 11 -9.34 -12.28 -26.99
CA GLY A 11 -10.67 -12.85 -27.21
C GLY A 11 -11.66 -11.82 -27.75
N GLN A 12 -12.71 -12.30 -28.43
CA GLN A 12 -13.84 -11.45 -28.83
C GLN A 12 -14.95 -11.53 -27.78
N VAL A 13 -15.53 -10.37 -27.45
CA VAL A 13 -16.66 -10.30 -26.52
C VAL A 13 -17.94 -10.05 -27.31
N GLN A 14 -18.91 -10.95 -27.14
CA GLN A 14 -20.28 -10.79 -27.63
C GLN A 14 -21.23 -10.99 -26.47
N LEU A 15 -22.07 -9.97 -26.21
CA LEU A 15 -23.05 -9.99 -25.14
C LEU A 15 -24.44 -9.74 -25.74
N GLY A 16 -25.46 -10.36 -25.15
CA GLY A 16 -26.85 -10.11 -25.55
C GLY A 16 -27.26 -8.66 -25.32
N SER A 17 -28.21 -8.16 -26.10
CA SER A 17 -28.71 -6.77 -26.02
C SER A 17 -29.32 -6.39 -24.66
N PHE A 18 -29.67 -7.39 -23.84
CA PHE A 18 -30.16 -7.20 -22.47
C PHE A 18 -29.03 -6.94 -21.44
N ALA A 19 -27.76 -7.05 -21.83
CA ALA A 19 -26.63 -6.83 -20.94
C ALA A 19 -26.38 -5.32 -20.74
N VAL A 20 -26.43 -4.89 -19.48
CA VAL A 20 -25.97 -3.56 -19.09
C VAL A 20 -24.46 -3.63 -18.91
N GLN A 21 -23.73 -2.76 -19.59
CA GLN A 21 -22.27 -2.78 -19.62
C GLN A 21 -21.71 -1.40 -19.28
N GLU A 22 -20.62 -1.36 -18.54
CA GLU A 22 -19.93 -0.11 -18.14
C GLU A 22 -18.45 -0.41 -17.91
N THR A 23 -17.54 0.50 -18.32
CA THR A 23 -16.08 0.43 -18.01
C THR A 23 -15.45 -0.96 -18.22
N ASN A 24 -15.75 -1.62 -19.34
CA ASN A 24 -15.11 -2.89 -19.70
C ASN A 24 -14.02 -2.66 -20.74
N SER A 25 -13.05 -3.56 -20.82
CA SER A 25 -11.85 -3.38 -21.64
C SER A 25 -12.09 -3.37 -23.16
N TRP A 26 -13.25 -3.87 -23.61
CA TRP A 26 -13.67 -3.82 -25.02
C TRP A 26 -14.42 -2.52 -25.38
N MET A 27 -14.38 -1.52 -24.49
CA MET A 27 -14.97 -0.21 -24.68
C MET A 27 -13.87 0.85 -24.83
N SER A 28 -14.08 1.80 -25.75
CA SER A 28 -13.18 2.94 -25.92
C SER A 28 -13.08 3.76 -24.62
N PRO A 29 -11.90 4.33 -24.28
CA PRO A 29 -10.66 4.38 -25.06
C PRO A 29 -9.64 3.26 -24.77
N LEU A 30 -10.02 2.23 -24.01
CA LEU A 30 -9.09 1.24 -23.48
C LEU A 30 -8.56 0.30 -24.57
N VAL A 31 -7.30 -0.09 -24.46
CA VAL A 31 -6.64 -1.00 -25.40
C VAL A 31 -5.87 -2.06 -24.64
N VAL A 32 -6.44 -3.27 -24.55
CA VAL A 32 -5.74 -4.39 -23.91
C VAL A 32 -4.68 -4.98 -24.83
N THR A 33 -3.45 -4.97 -24.34
CA THR A 33 -2.25 -5.54 -24.96
C THR A 33 -1.57 -6.53 -24.03
N ALA A 34 -0.52 -7.20 -24.51
CA ALA A 34 0.27 -8.08 -23.66
C ALA A 34 1.12 -7.30 -22.63
N GLU A 35 1.43 -6.03 -22.92
CA GLU A 35 2.23 -5.17 -22.05
C GLU A 35 1.46 -4.71 -20.82
N ASP A 36 0.13 -4.83 -20.84
CA ASP A 36 -0.72 -4.53 -19.69
C ASP A 36 -0.59 -5.53 -18.56
N PHE A 37 0.04 -6.70 -18.77
CA PHE A 37 0.12 -7.76 -17.77
C PHE A 37 1.56 -8.11 -17.41
N LEU A 38 1.81 -8.37 -16.13
CA LEU A 38 3.10 -8.87 -15.63
C LEU A 38 3.42 -10.26 -16.20
N SER A 39 2.41 -11.11 -16.35
CA SER A 39 2.55 -12.42 -16.97
C SER A 39 1.26 -12.88 -17.64
N LEU A 40 1.40 -13.49 -18.82
CA LEU A 40 0.34 -14.16 -19.55
C LEU A 40 0.50 -15.69 -19.51
N ASN A 41 1.37 -16.23 -18.65
CA ASN A 41 1.59 -17.67 -18.55
C ASN A 41 0.47 -18.34 -17.71
N PRO A 42 -0.46 -19.08 -18.32
CA PRO A 42 -1.57 -19.69 -17.58
C PRO A 42 -1.12 -20.81 -16.64
N ALA A 43 0.06 -21.41 -16.85
CA ALA A 43 0.58 -22.46 -15.98
C ALA A 43 0.74 -21.99 -14.53
N LEU A 44 0.94 -20.69 -14.31
CA LEU A 44 1.03 -20.12 -12.97
C LEU A 44 -0.28 -20.27 -12.19
N SER A 45 -1.45 -20.29 -12.85
CA SER A 45 -2.74 -20.51 -12.17
C SER A 45 -2.88 -21.90 -11.53
N ALA A 46 -2.05 -22.86 -11.97
CA ALA A 46 -1.97 -24.21 -11.42
C ALA A 46 -0.85 -24.37 -10.38
N SER A 47 -0.23 -23.27 -9.93
CA SER A 47 0.80 -23.31 -8.89
C SER A 47 0.26 -23.95 -7.61
N PRO A 48 1.09 -24.70 -6.86
CA PRO A 48 0.66 -25.32 -5.62
C PRO A 48 0.29 -24.26 -4.59
N ARG A 49 -0.72 -24.55 -3.78
CA ARG A 49 -1.06 -23.76 -2.59
C ARG A 49 0.11 -23.75 -1.60
N TYR A 50 0.16 -22.73 -0.76
CA TYR A 50 1.04 -22.74 0.40
C TYR A 50 0.63 -23.83 1.39
N ALA A 51 1.53 -24.18 2.30
CA ALA A 51 1.32 -25.26 3.27
C ALA A 51 0.12 -25.00 4.22
N ASP A 52 -0.23 -23.73 4.41
CA ASP A 52 -1.40 -23.30 5.19
C ASP A 52 -2.72 -23.37 4.40
N GLY A 53 -2.68 -23.79 3.14
CA GLY A 53 -3.83 -23.89 2.25
C GLY A 53 -4.20 -22.60 1.51
N SER A 54 -3.51 -21.49 1.78
CA SER A 54 -3.71 -20.23 1.06
C SER A 54 -3.24 -20.34 -0.40
N LEU A 55 -3.82 -19.50 -1.27
CA LEU A 55 -3.47 -19.47 -2.69
C LEU A 55 -2.04 -18.95 -2.88
N PRO A 56 -1.30 -19.45 -3.88
CA PRO A 56 0.02 -18.92 -4.19
C PRO A 56 -0.07 -17.49 -4.72
N GLU A 57 0.91 -16.66 -4.38
CA GLU A 57 1.13 -15.40 -5.09
C GLU A 57 1.68 -15.71 -6.49
N ILE A 58 0.98 -15.22 -7.53
CA ILE A 58 1.32 -15.44 -8.93
C ILE A 58 1.13 -14.16 -9.74
N GLU A 59 1.86 -14.02 -10.84
CA GLU A 59 1.82 -12.83 -11.69
C GLU A 59 0.84 -12.94 -12.87
N PHE A 60 0.23 -14.12 -13.07
CA PHE A 60 -0.67 -14.36 -14.20
C PHE A 60 -1.87 -13.40 -14.15
N MET A 61 -2.07 -12.68 -15.26
CA MET A 61 -3.14 -11.69 -15.46
C MET A 61 -3.13 -10.51 -14.46
N HIS A 62 -2.05 -10.31 -13.71
CA HIS A 62 -1.90 -9.10 -12.88
C HIS A 62 -1.41 -7.94 -13.75
N LEU A 63 -1.96 -6.75 -13.53
CA LEU A 63 -1.62 -5.58 -14.33
C LEU A 63 -0.16 -5.14 -14.12
N ALA A 64 0.51 -4.78 -15.21
CA ALA A 64 1.83 -4.18 -15.21
C ALA A 64 1.74 -2.66 -15.03
N ALA A 65 2.81 -2.06 -14.48
CA ALA A 65 2.88 -0.62 -14.30
C ALA A 65 2.75 0.12 -15.64
N GLY A 66 1.91 1.15 -15.68
CA GLY A 66 1.66 1.94 -16.88
C GLY A 66 0.55 1.42 -17.79
N SER A 67 -0.09 0.29 -17.43
CA SER A 67 -1.30 -0.17 -18.09
C SER A 67 -2.40 0.90 -18.04
N ASP A 68 -3.13 1.06 -19.14
CA ASP A 68 -4.30 1.94 -19.22
C ASP A 68 -5.53 1.37 -18.49
N LEU A 69 -5.44 0.12 -18.01
CA LEU A 69 -6.47 -0.57 -17.24
C LEU A 69 -6.44 -0.25 -15.74
N ILE A 70 -5.39 0.43 -15.28
CA ILE A 70 -5.22 0.88 -13.90
C ILE A 70 -6.08 2.13 -13.65
N ASP A 71 -6.77 2.20 -12.51
CA ASP A 71 -7.70 3.28 -12.15
C ASP A 71 -8.79 3.57 -13.21
N ALA A 72 -9.13 2.59 -14.05
CA ALA A 72 -10.01 2.79 -15.21
C ALA A 72 -11.45 2.27 -14.99
N GLY A 73 -11.73 1.65 -13.83
CA GLY A 73 -13.01 1.08 -13.47
C GLY A 73 -14.02 2.07 -12.90
N VAL A 74 -15.22 1.58 -12.66
CA VAL A 74 -16.28 2.27 -11.89
C VAL A 74 -16.38 1.67 -10.49
N ASP A 75 -16.57 2.50 -9.47
CA ASP A 75 -16.73 2.05 -8.09
C ASP A 75 -18.01 1.21 -7.91
N LEU A 76 -17.85 0.00 -7.40
CA LEU A 76 -18.93 -0.96 -7.12
C LEU A 76 -19.19 -1.13 -5.61
N GLY A 77 -18.58 -0.31 -4.76
CA GLY A 77 -18.58 -0.45 -3.31
C GLY A 77 -17.64 -1.54 -2.79
N LEU A 78 -16.69 -1.99 -3.63
CA LEU A 78 -15.66 -2.96 -3.26
C LEU A 78 -14.35 -2.23 -2.94
N PRO A 79 -13.47 -2.79 -2.09
CA PRO A 79 -12.17 -2.18 -1.82
C PRO A 79 -11.29 -2.16 -3.09
N PHE A 80 -10.77 -0.98 -3.43
CA PHE A 80 -9.78 -0.77 -4.49
C PHE A 80 -8.64 0.16 -4.01
N LYS A 81 -7.56 0.28 -4.78
CA LYS A 81 -6.42 1.18 -4.54
C LYS A 81 -6.42 2.29 -5.60
N GLY A 82 -5.80 3.44 -5.32
CA GLY A 82 -5.77 4.55 -6.26
C GLY A 82 -7.08 5.36 -6.33
N LYS A 83 -7.40 5.90 -7.51
CA LYS A 83 -8.57 6.77 -7.76
C LYS A 83 -9.84 5.99 -8.04
N ALA A 84 -9.71 4.83 -8.65
CA ALA A 84 -10.82 4.00 -9.06
C ALA A 84 -10.36 2.54 -9.14
N PRO A 85 -11.27 1.56 -9.15
CA PRO A 85 -10.89 0.16 -9.31
C PRO A 85 -10.10 -0.08 -10.58
N ASP A 86 -9.11 -0.97 -10.51
CA ASP A 86 -8.48 -1.51 -11.69
C ASP A 86 -9.47 -2.39 -12.46
N LEU A 87 -9.29 -2.46 -13.79
CA LEU A 87 -10.03 -3.40 -14.60
C LEU A 87 -9.48 -4.83 -14.43
N GLY A 88 -10.37 -5.80 -14.30
CA GLY A 88 -10.02 -7.21 -14.23
C GLY A 88 -10.24 -7.82 -12.85
N ALA A 89 -9.52 -8.91 -12.57
CA ALA A 89 -9.73 -9.72 -11.37
C ALA A 89 -8.81 -9.34 -10.20
N PHE A 90 -7.77 -8.54 -10.46
CA PHE A 90 -6.73 -8.23 -9.50
C PHE A 90 -6.52 -6.72 -9.44
N GLU A 91 -6.47 -6.21 -8.20
CA GLU A 91 -6.13 -4.82 -7.93
C GLU A 91 -4.60 -4.68 -7.83
N SER A 92 -4.04 -3.68 -8.51
CA SER A 92 -2.60 -3.40 -8.50
C SER A 92 -2.22 -2.35 -7.46
N ASP A 93 -0.92 -2.28 -7.15
CA ASP A 93 -0.35 -1.21 -6.33
C ASP A 93 0.03 0.03 -7.16
N PHE A 94 -0.30 0.05 -8.46
CA PHE A 94 0.20 1.05 -9.41
C PHE A 94 -0.73 2.25 -9.62
N GLY A 95 -1.88 2.28 -8.95
CA GLY A 95 -2.84 3.38 -9.02
C GLY A 95 -2.16 4.75 -8.89
N THR A 96 -2.47 5.64 -9.82
CA THR A 96 -2.05 7.03 -9.76
C THR A 96 -2.84 7.72 -8.66
N SER A 97 -2.27 7.94 -7.48
CA SER A 97 -2.92 8.82 -6.52
C SER A 97 -2.93 10.25 -7.09
N VAL A 98 -4.06 10.73 -7.63
CA VAL A 98 -4.30 12.18 -7.63
C VAL A 98 -4.76 12.50 -6.22
N VAL A 99 -4.09 13.51 -5.67
CA VAL A 99 -4.09 13.85 -4.26
C VAL A 99 -5.48 14.34 -3.85
N GLU A 100 -6.40 13.42 -3.61
CA GLU A 100 -7.34 13.58 -2.51
C GLU A 100 -6.80 12.74 -1.36
N ASN A 101 -6.41 13.43 -0.29
CA ASN A 101 -5.82 12.85 0.93
C ASN A 101 -6.81 11.86 1.57
N ASP A 102 -6.88 10.63 1.09
CA ASP A 102 -7.41 9.51 1.85
C ASP A 102 -6.32 8.45 2.02
N PHE A 103 -5.44 8.76 2.98
CA PHE A 103 -4.41 7.86 3.50
C PHE A 103 -5.08 6.61 4.07
N ARG A 104 -5.11 5.50 3.31
CA ARG A 104 -5.45 4.20 3.89
C ARG A 104 -4.29 3.68 4.77
N PRO A 105 -4.50 3.39 6.07
CA PRO A 105 -3.44 3.00 7.01
C PRO A 105 -2.86 1.58 6.86
N ALA A 106 -2.87 0.98 5.67
CA ALA A 106 -2.69 -0.47 5.52
C ALA A 106 -1.28 -0.93 5.11
N ASP A 107 -0.49 -0.13 4.40
CA ASP A 107 0.78 -0.62 3.82
C ASP A 107 2.04 -0.23 4.62
N PHE A 108 1.95 0.73 5.53
CA PHE A 108 3.00 1.08 6.48
C PHE A 108 2.34 1.55 7.77
N GLY A 109 2.58 0.83 8.88
CA GLY A 109 1.96 1.16 10.15
C GLY A 109 3.01 1.60 11.15
N LEU A 110 3.25 2.91 11.31
CA LEU A 110 3.90 3.41 12.52
C LEU A 110 2.90 3.25 13.66
N GLN A 111 3.24 2.50 14.70
CA GLN A 111 2.39 2.31 15.87
C GLN A 111 2.60 3.44 16.87
N GLN A 112 1.60 3.61 17.74
CA GLN A 112 1.78 4.48 18.89
C GLN A 112 2.86 3.89 19.80
N ASN A 113 3.84 4.72 20.20
CA ASN A 113 4.86 4.31 21.14
C ASN A 113 4.23 3.80 22.45
N TYR A 114 4.80 2.73 23.02
CA TYR A 114 4.33 2.16 24.29
C TYR A 114 5.50 2.00 25.27
N PRO A 115 5.35 2.47 26.53
CA PRO A 115 4.22 3.24 27.06
C PRO A 115 4.12 4.66 26.46
N ASN A 116 2.95 5.29 26.54
CA ASN A 116 2.74 6.72 26.28
C ASN A 116 1.59 7.24 27.18
N PRO A 117 1.83 8.13 28.16
CA PRO A 117 3.09 8.82 28.44
C PRO A 117 4.21 7.87 28.88
N PHE A 118 5.47 8.24 28.63
CA PHE A 118 6.64 7.41 28.94
C PHE A 118 7.63 8.09 29.88
N ASN A 119 8.42 7.30 30.60
CA ASN A 119 9.47 7.78 31.52
C ASN A 119 10.61 6.76 31.69
N PRO A 120 11.87 7.10 31.36
CA PRO A 120 12.28 7.87 30.19
C PRO A 120 12.36 7.00 28.91
N ARG A 121 11.98 5.71 29.01
CA ARG A 121 12.04 4.74 27.93
C ARG A 121 10.68 4.47 27.31
N THR A 122 10.64 4.33 25.98
CA THR A 122 9.48 3.83 25.24
C THR A 122 9.93 2.96 24.06
N MET A 123 9.01 2.17 23.53
CA MET A 123 9.22 1.34 22.33
C MET A 123 8.37 1.90 21.19
N ILE A 124 8.97 2.04 20.01
CA ILE A 124 8.31 2.47 18.79
C ILE A 124 8.29 1.27 17.84
N GLU A 125 7.10 0.82 17.49
CA GLU A 125 6.91 -0.30 16.58
C GLU A 125 6.45 0.20 15.21
N PHE A 126 6.95 -0.44 14.14
CA PHE A 126 6.47 -0.18 12.80
C PHE A 126 6.56 -1.42 11.90
N HIS A 127 5.73 -1.46 10.87
CA HIS A 127 5.73 -2.52 9.87
C HIS A 127 6.19 -1.99 8.50
N LEU A 128 7.04 -2.77 7.82
CA LEU A 128 7.51 -2.51 6.46
C LEU A 128 6.97 -3.58 5.52
N SER A 129 6.15 -3.17 4.54
CA SER A 129 5.62 -4.08 3.51
C SER A 129 6.66 -4.51 2.47
N ARG A 130 7.74 -3.73 2.31
CA ARG A 130 8.86 -4.01 1.41
C ARG A 130 10.19 -3.64 2.09
N SER A 131 11.25 -4.37 1.77
CA SER A 131 12.60 -4.03 2.23
C SER A 131 13.04 -2.69 1.63
N GLY A 132 13.72 -1.85 2.41
CA GLY A 132 14.14 -0.53 1.93
C GLY A 132 14.78 0.34 3.00
N ARG A 133 15.19 1.55 2.60
CA ARG A 133 15.76 2.54 3.52
C ARG A 133 14.68 3.14 4.40
N VAL A 134 14.93 3.18 5.70
CA VAL A 134 14.06 3.73 6.73
C VAL A 134 14.85 4.70 7.59
N LYS A 135 14.25 5.86 7.88
CA LYS A 135 14.76 6.84 8.83
C LYS A 135 13.71 7.13 9.89
N LEU A 136 14.05 6.94 11.16
CA LEU A 136 13.20 7.24 12.30
C LEU A 136 13.84 8.38 13.11
N THR A 137 13.15 9.51 13.21
CA THR A 137 13.66 10.72 13.86
C THR A 137 12.69 11.23 14.92
N VAL A 138 13.20 11.94 15.92
CA VAL A 138 12.44 12.56 17.01
C VAL A 138 12.65 14.05 16.98
N TYR A 139 11.57 14.81 17.11
CA TYR A 139 11.51 16.27 17.13
C TYR A 139 10.81 16.77 18.40
N ASN A 140 11.16 17.97 18.84
CA ASN A 140 10.40 18.69 19.87
C ASN A 140 9.23 19.48 19.25
N ALA A 141 8.44 20.15 20.10
CA ALA A 141 7.29 20.96 19.66
C ALA A 141 7.64 22.13 18.71
N ASN A 142 8.89 22.59 18.72
CA ASN A 142 9.39 23.63 17.82
C ASN A 142 9.90 23.06 16.48
N GLY A 143 9.76 21.75 16.24
CA GLY A 143 10.26 21.08 15.04
C GLY A 143 11.78 20.88 15.04
N GLN A 144 12.47 21.11 16.16
CA GLN A 144 13.91 20.87 16.25
C GLN A 144 14.18 19.38 16.38
N LEU A 145 15.14 18.86 15.61
CA LEU A 145 15.55 17.46 15.66
C LEU A 145 16.27 17.18 17.00
N MET A 146 15.71 16.28 17.79
CA MET A 146 16.26 15.85 19.09
C MET A 146 17.08 14.57 18.99
N ALA A 147 16.67 13.63 18.13
CA ALA A 147 17.40 12.37 17.93
C ALA A 147 17.09 11.73 16.57
N THR A 148 18.04 10.96 16.04
CA THR A 148 17.80 9.98 14.97
C THR A 148 17.94 8.59 15.59
N LEU A 149 16.85 7.83 15.62
CA LEU A 149 16.79 6.51 16.27
C LEU A 149 17.21 5.39 15.32
N LEU A 150 17.00 5.61 14.02
CA LEU A 150 17.32 4.67 12.96
C LEU A 150 17.56 5.46 11.66
N ASP A 151 18.58 5.10 10.89
CA ASP A 151 18.78 5.54 9.49
C ASP A 151 19.54 4.42 8.76
N GLY A 152 18.83 3.60 7.99
CA GLY A 152 19.43 2.45 7.33
C GLY A 152 18.45 1.59 6.54
N ASN A 153 18.96 0.56 5.88
CA ASN A 153 18.16 -0.41 5.14
C ASN A 153 17.64 -1.50 6.08
N LEU A 154 16.33 -1.76 6.04
CA LEU A 154 15.68 -2.82 6.78
C LEU A 154 14.97 -3.78 5.84
N ALA A 155 14.86 -5.05 6.25
CA ALA A 155 14.07 -6.04 5.56
C ALA A 155 12.57 -5.81 5.75
N LYS A 156 11.75 -6.31 4.83
CA LYS A 156 10.29 -6.45 5.02
C LYS A 156 9.99 -7.11 6.37
N GLY A 157 8.97 -6.63 7.07
CA GLY A 157 8.52 -7.17 8.36
C GLY A 157 8.31 -6.10 9.44
N SER A 158 8.03 -6.57 10.65
CA SER A 158 7.83 -5.73 11.82
C SER A 158 9.16 -5.43 12.52
N HIS A 159 9.33 -4.19 12.96
CA HIS A 159 10.53 -3.69 13.62
C HIS A 159 10.16 -2.90 14.88
N THR A 160 11.01 -3.00 15.88
CA THR A 160 10.83 -2.29 17.16
C THR A 160 12.10 -1.53 17.48
N VAL A 161 11.97 -0.23 17.77
CA VAL A 161 13.08 0.66 18.11
C VAL A 161 12.85 1.23 19.49
N ALA A 162 13.83 1.06 20.38
CA ALA A 162 13.80 1.67 21.71
C ALA A 162 14.20 3.14 21.64
N PHE A 163 13.48 3.98 22.37
CA PHE A 163 13.84 5.38 22.57
C PHE A 163 14.06 5.67 24.05
N GLU A 164 15.25 6.19 24.37
CA GLU A 164 15.67 6.60 25.71
C GLU A 164 15.81 8.12 25.77
N ALA A 165 14.87 8.79 26.43
CA ALA A 165 14.82 10.25 26.53
C ALA A 165 15.47 10.79 27.82
N GLY A 166 16.52 10.12 28.29
CA GLY A 166 17.25 10.42 29.54
C GLY A 166 17.71 11.88 29.70
N ASN A 167 17.94 12.58 28.58
CA ASN A 167 18.49 13.94 28.58
C ASN A 167 17.48 15.00 28.10
N LEU A 168 16.21 14.64 27.92
CA LEU A 168 15.17 15.53 27.40
C LEU A 168 14.23 16.01 28.52
N ALA A 169 13.71 17.23 28.39
CA ALA A 169 12.75 17.78 29.36
C ALA A 169 11.37 17.14 29.17
N SER A 170 10.56 17.05 30.24
CA SER A 170 9.16 16.63 30.14
C SER A 170 8.41 17.49 29.14
N GLY A 171 7.56 16.88 28.31
CA GLY A 171 6.84 17.61 27.28
C GLY A 171 6.44 16.75 26.09
N VAL A 172 5.89 17.43 25.09
CA VAL A 172 5.42 16.82 23.85
C VAL A 172 6.56 16.71 22.85
N TYR A 173 6.71 15.52 22.30
CA TYR A 173 7.64 15.21 21.21
C TYR A 173 6.90 14.55 20.06
N PHE A 174 7.52 14.58 18.90
CA PHE A 174 7.00 13.96 17.68
C PHE A 174 8.06 13.03 17.13
N TYR A 175 7.70 11.79 16.82
CA TYR A 175 8.57 10.89 16.09
C TYR A 175 8.03 10.68 14.68
N ARG A 176 8.93 10.66 13.71
CA ARG A 176 8.63 10.58 12.29
C ARG A 176 9.42 9.46 11.65
N ILE A 177 8.70 8.57 10.99
CA ILE A 177 9.29 7.56 10.12
C ILE A 177 9.25 8.08 8.68
N GLU A 178 10.33 7.86 7.95
CA GLU A 178 10.51 8.25 6.54
C GLU A 178 11.09 7.06 5.77
N THR A 179 10.47 6.72 4.65
CA THR A 179 10.97 5.79 3.64
C THR A 179 10.93 6.48 2.27
N SER A 180 11.32 5.80 1.20
CA SER A 180 11.27 6.36 -0.16
C SER A 180 9.89 6.89 -0.56
N ASN A 181 8.82 6.22 -0.13
CA ASN A 181 7.44 6.51 -0.59
C ASN A 181 6.47 6.76 0.57
N PHE A 182 6.94 6.79 1.83
CA PHE A 182 6.08 6.90 3.01
C PHE A 182 6.68 7.80 4.07
N MET A 183 5.85 8.67 4.64
CA MET A 183 6.20 9.49 5.79
C MET A 183 5.01 9.53 6.75
N GLN A 184 5.26 9.20 8.01
CA GLN A 184 4.23 9.29 9.05
C GLN A 184 4.83 9.85 10.34
N THR A 185 4.09 10.75 10.98
CA THR A 185 4.47 11.37 12.25
C THR A 185 3.46 11.00 13.33
N LYS A 186 3.94 10.69 14.53
CA LYS A 186 3.11 10.50 15.72
C LYS A 186 3.63 11.30 16.89
N LYS A 187 2.71 11.66 17.78
CA LYS A 187 2.98 12.41 19.00
C LYS A 187 3.28 11.47 20.15
N MET A 188 4.23 11.81 21.01
CA MET A 188 4.50 11.14 22.29
C MET A 188 4.64 12.17 23.41
N LEU A 189 4.30 11.75 24.63
CA LEU A 189 4.38 12.57 25.83
C LEU A 189 5.43 11.98 26.78
N LEU A 190 6.52 12.72 26.99
CA LEU A 190 7.53 12.39 27.99
C LEU A 190 7.11 12.99 29.33
N MET A 191 7.00 12.14 30.34
CA MET A 191 6.74 12.52 31.73
C MET A 191 7.95 12.14 32.57
N ARG A 192 8.36 13.02 33.47
CA ARG A 192 9.39 12.76 34.47
C ARG A 192 8.86 13.12 35.83
#